data_AF-A0A815LCT2-F1
#
_entry.id   AF-A0A815LCT2-F1
#
_cell.length_a   1.000
_cell.length_b   1.000
_cell.length_c   1.000
_cell.angle_alpha   90.00
_cell.angle_beta   90.00
_cell.angle_gamma   90.00
#
_symmetry.space_group_name_H-M   'P 1'
#
loop_
_entity.id
_entity.type
_entity.pdbx_description
1 polymer ?
#
loop_
_entity_poly.entity_id
_entity_poly.type
_entity_poly.pdbx_seq_one_letter_code
_entity_poly.pdbx_strand_id
1 'polypeptide(L)'
;MSSTTEINQPLIVIVSGGGPVGLTFSLHLTMMMGKHVKIIIYEGRWFVDEQGKIRWQGEEEGKTRRDQVVTLQDHVIEQMPEYIKQGLFQNINERVWPISRNIPIREVEDRLFDLIQPFVRNGQIELIPENLHEQSECLIKGNFDILVGADGSNSFVRRYCNIQMISEGLEYACGVAYNIPNNIPSSEEPLHQALNCILTASQTRYLVNSSTSRRGYLNIRLIQDEYKELQNRLEIFQSHNEPLDLLDFNKCPQSPIWTIIRQGLQFFKISPKYVFRVIPIEINVRHASIVVRELRHEIDKNEKQTPNEYDEKKYKTTLAFLVGDAAMCVHFWPGRGMNSGMKGAIALARNILRSCTINNSINIRRPLRFLNFLDYEGFMARLRAREQQGRSLRVLINPIDKSVEASYSYALLNHCYEKYIKRLMKRLEETRKHLEANSEWPHKSRPITDNELQFASNCIAPHSVAQLSLANPWPTREMSGVEVLVEDIFPYDLKNVLPIPTVTYLSHC
;
A
#
# COMPACT_ATOMS: atom_id res chain seq x y z
N MET A 1 14.58 -31.33 28.60
CA MET A 1 13.25 -31.99 28.62
C MET A 1 12.23 -31.00 28.09
N SER A 2 11.60 -31.31 26.96
CA SER A 2 10.66 -30.43 26.24
C SER A 2 9.28 -30.53 26.91
N SER A 3 8.87 -29.50 27.66
CA SER A 3 7.52 -29.40 28.21
C SER A 3 6.52 -29.08 27.08
N THR A 4 5.98 -30.12 26.46
CA THR A 4 4.76 -30.03 25.63
C THR A 4 3.56 -29.95 26.57
N THR A 5 2.95 -28.78 26.68
CA THR A 5 1.69 -28.57 27.42
C THR A 5 0.49 -28.67 26.48
N GLU A 6 -0.56 -29.37 26.92
CA GLU A 6 -1.89 -29.26 26.32
C GLU A 6 -2.37 -27.79 26.39
N ILE A 7 -2.95 -27.31 25.29
CA ILE A 7 -3.28 -25.90 25.08
C ILE A 7 -4.57 -25.56 25.84
N ASN A 8 -4.46 -24.83 26.95
CA ASN A 8 -5.63 -24.18 27.57
C ASN A 8 -5.75 -22.69 27.23
N GLN A 9 -4.73 -22.03 26.67
CA GLN A 9 -4.78 -20.57 26.39
C GLN A 9 -4.31 -20.21 24.96
N PRO A 10 -5.04 -19.30 24.28
CA PRO A 10 -4.70 -18.85 22.93
C PRO A 10 -3.42 -17.99 22.90
N LEU A 11 -2.76 -17.93 21.74
CA LEU A 11 -1.72 -16.95 21.42
C LEU A 11 -2.37 -15.56 21.36
N ILE A 12 -1.90 -14.62 22.18
CA ILE A 12 -2.44 -13.25 22.18
C ILE A 12 -1.58 -12.36 21.28
N VAL A 13 -2.20 -11.78 20.26
CA VAL A 13 -1.52 -10.96 19.24
C VAL A 13 -2.12 -9.56 19.21
N ILE A 14 -1.28 -8.54 19.40
CA ILE A 14 -1.64 -7.13 19.25
C ILE A 14 -1.19 -6.65 17.87
N VAL A 15 -2.08 -5.98 17.13
CA VAL A 15 -1.79 -5.40 15.82
C VAL A 15 -2.06 -3.89 15.88
N SER A 16 -1.01 -3.09 15.67
CA SER A 16 -1.14 -1.65 15.42
C SER A 16 -1.38 -1.42 13.94
N GLY A 17 -2.58 -0.99 13.56
CA GLY A 17 -2.98 -0.69 12.18
C GLY A 17 -4.00 -1.69 11.63
N GLY A 18 -5.19 -1.19 11.31
CA GLY A 18 -6.32 -1.93 10.72
C GLY A 18 -6.46 -1.74 9.21
N GLY A 19 -5.43 -1.20 8.55
CA GLY A 19 -5.37 -1.11 7.09
C GLY A 19 -5.20 -2.48 6.40
N PRO A 20 -5.08 -2.49 5.06
CA PRO A 20 -5.04 -3.73 4.28
C PRO A 20 -3.99 -4.75 4.73
N VAL A 21 -2.79 -4.28 5.12
CA VAL A 21 -1.70 -5.14 5.60
C VAL A 21 -2.04 -5.81 6.93
N GLY A 22 -2.53 -5.04 7.91
CA GLY A 22 -2.89 -5.54 9.24
C GLY A 22 -4.08 -6.50 9.20
N LEU A 23 -5.10 -6.19 8.41
CA LEU A 23 -6.25 -7.07 8.20
C LEU A 23 -5.85 -8.35 7.46
N THR A 24 -4.99 -8.26 6.43
CA THR A 24 -4.47 -9.45 5.73
C THR A 24 -3.73 -10.37 6.69
N PHE A 25 -2.81 -9.82 7.50
CA PHE A 25 -2.10 -10.59 8.53
C PHE A 25 -3.07 -11.29 9.49
N SER A 26 -4.04 -10.54 10.01
CA SER A 26 -4.98 -11.03 11.02
C SER A 26 -5.90 -12.13 10.48
N LEU A 27 -6.44 -11.94 9.27
CA LEU A 27 -7.26 -12.95 8.60
C LEU A 27 -6.48 -14.23 8.33
N HIS A 28 -5.26 -14.11 7.77
CA HIS A 28 -4.42 -15.26 7.51
C HIS A 28 -4.12 -16.05 8.79
N LEU A 29 -3.67 -15.37 9.84
CA LEU A 29 -3.29 -16.04 11.09
C LEU A 29 -4.51 -16.73 11.74
N THR A 30 -5.65 -16.05 11.79
CA THR A 30 -6.88 -16.61 12.38
C THR A 30 -7.42 -17.78 11.56
N MET A 31 -7.38 -17.71 10.22
CA MET A 31 -7.81 -18.83 9.39
C MET A 31 -6.89 -20.06 9.53
N MET A 32 -5.61 -19.87 9.86
CA MET A 32 -4.69 -21.00 10.07
C MET A 32 -4.74 -21.56 11.50
N MET A 33 -4.98 -20.72 12.51
CA MET A 33 -4.86 -21.09 13.93
C MET A 33 -6.19 -21.18 14.68
N GLY A 34 -7.26 -20.56 14.18
CA GLY A 34 -8.60 -20.61 14.76
C GLY A 34 -8.62 -20.25 16.23
N LYS A 35 -9.20 -21.11 17.08
CA LYS A 35 -9.33 -20.88 18.53
C LYS A 35 -8.00 -20.79 19.28
N HIS A 36 -6.89 -21.13 18.64
CA HIS A 36 -5.55 -21.09 19.24
C HIS A 36 -4.89 -19.71 19.14
N VAL A 37 -5.57 -18.71 18.56
CA VAL A 37 -5.12 -17.31 18.51
C VAL A 37 -6.27 -16.37 18.90
N LYS A 38 -5.92 -15.29 19.61
CA LYS A 38 -6.76 -14.12 19.86
C LYS A 38 -6.01 -12.91 19.32
N ILE A 39 -6.64 -12.15 18.43
CA ILE A 39 -6.03 -10.97 17.82
C ILE A 39 -6.77 -9.72 18.28
N ILE A 40 -6.03 -8.69 18.67
CA ILE A 40 -6.55 -7.38 19.06
C ILE A 40 -5.97 -6.34 18.09
N ILE A 41 -6.82 -5.65 17.34
CA ILE A 41 -6.41 -4.72 16.29
C ILE A 41 -6.76 -3.29 16.70
N TYR A 42 -5.75 -2.43 16.76
CA TYR A 42 -5.89 -1.00 17.02
C TYR A 42 -5.88 -0.22 15.69
N GLU A 43 -6.88 0.61 15.45
CA GLU A 43 -6.95 1.49 14.29
C GLU A 43 -7.70 2.79 14.61
N GLY A 44 -6.98 3.92 14.64
CA GLY A 44 -7.56 5.22 14.98
C GLY A 44 -8.44 5.83 13.88
N ARG A 45 -8.48 5.24 12.68
CA ARG A 45 -9.40 5.64 11.59
C ARG A 45 -10.74 4.92 11.65
N TRP A 46 -10.98 4.10 12.67
CA TRP A 46 -12.30 3.55 12.94
C TRP A 46 -13.06 4.40 13.95
N PHE A 47 -14.37 4.24 14.00
CA PHE A 47 -15.23 4.79 15.03
C PHE A 47 -16.40 3.84 15.29
N VAL A 48 -17.07 4.01 16.43
CA VAL A 48 -18.31 3.28 16.75
C VAL A 48 -19.48 4.15 16.34
N ASP A 49 -20.35 3.64 15.46
CA ASP A 49 -21.56 4.34 15.05
C ASP A 49 -22.63 4.34 16.16
N GLU A 50 -23.72 5.08 15.94
CA GLU A 50 -24.84 5.18 16.88
C GLU A 50 -25.51 3.83 17.19
N GLN A 51 -25.33 2.84 16.32
CA GLN A 51 -25.85 1.48 16.50
C GLN A 51 -24.82 0.54 17.16
N GLY A 52 -23.70 1.07 17.65
CA GLY A 52 -22.66 0.30 18.31
C GLY A 52 -21.76 -0.49 17.35
N LYS A 53 -21.81 -0.23 16.04
CA LYS A 53 -20.99 -0.94 15.04
C LYS A 53 -19.74 -0.14 14.69
N ILE A 54 -18.63 -0.86 14.54
CA ILE A 54 -17.36 -0.25 14.14
C ILE A 54 -17.37 0.01 12.63
N ARG A 55 -17.00 1.22 12.21
CA ARG A 55 -16.89 1.65 10.81
C ARG A 55 -15.64 2.46 10.54
N TRP A 56 -15.26 2.54 9.27
CA TRP A 56 -14.25 3.50 8.80
C TRP A 56 -14.77 4.94 8.88
N GLN A 57 -13.98 5.84 9.48
CA GLN A 57 -14.22 7.28 9.41
C GLN A 57 -14.22 7.74 7.94
N GLY A 58 -15.20 8.55 7.59
CA GLY A 58 -15.44 9.13 6.28
C GLY A 58 -15.72 10.63 6.34
N GLU A 59 -16.29 11.16 5.26
CA GLU A 59 -16.56 12.60 5.12
C GLU A 59 -17.53 13.12 6.18
N GLU A 60 -18.49 12.28 6.60
CA GLU A 60 -19.43 12.58 7.69
C GLU A 60 -18.70 12.83 9.02
N GLU A 61 -17.56 12.17 9.25
CA GLU A 61 -16.69 12.36 10.41
C GLU A 61 -15.55 13.37 10.16
N GLY A 62 -15.63 14.15 9.08
CA GLY A 62 -14.61 15.14 8.69
C GLY A 62 -13.28 14.51 8.26
N LYS A 63 -13.28 13.24 7.86
CA LYS A 63 -12.09 12.50 7.42
C LYS A 63 -12.20 12.09 5.96
N THR A 64 -11.26 12.51 5.13
CA THR A 64 -11.23 12.03 3.74
C THR A 64 -10.57 10.66 3.66
N ARG A 65 -11.31 9.66 3.17
CA ARG A 65 -10.74 8.33 2.91
C ARG A 65 -9.74 8.35 1.74
N ARG A 66 -8.98 7.26 1.66
CA ARG A 66 -8.00 7.05 0.59
C ARG A 66 -8.74 6.53 -0.65
N ASP A 67 -8.65 7.27 -1.75
CA ASP A 67 -9.26 6.88 -3.04
C ASP A 67 -8.21 6.47 -4.08
N GLN A 68 -6.99 6.24 -3.62
CA GLN A 68 -5.92 5.71 -4.46
C GLN A 68 -6.32 4.34 -4.99
N VAL A 69 -6.04 4.08 -6.25
CA VAL A 69 -6.12 2.74 -6.81
C VAL A 69 -4.79 2.05 -6.56
N VAL A 70 -4.83 0.76 -6.21
CA VAL A 70 -3.65 -0.08 -6.04
C VAL A 70 -3.66 -1.18 -7.09
N THR A 71 -2.48 -1.58 -7.53
CA THR A 71 -2.27 -2.67 -8.48
C THR A 71 -1.76 -3.89 -7.72
N LEU A 72 -2.62 -4.88 -7.51
CA LEU A 72 -2.29 -6.13 -6.83
C LEU A 72 -1.88 -7.19 -7.84
N GLN A 73 -0.72 -7.81 -7.64
CA GLN A 73 -0.15 -8.80 -8.53
C GLN A 73 -0.77 -10.17 -8.29
N ASP A 74 -0.96 -10.94 -9.36
CA ASP A 74 -1.59 -12.25 -9.31
C ASP A 74 -0.85 -13.21 -8.36
N HIS A 75 0.48 -13.22 -8.40
CA HIS A 75 1.27 -14.05 -7.49
C HIS A 75 1.09 -13.68 -6.00
N VAL A 76 0.65 -12.48 -5.65
CA VAL A 76 0.30 -12.13 -4.25
C VAL A 76 -1.09 -12.64 -3.92
N ILE A 77 -2.04 -12.44 -4.84
CA ILE A 77 -3.43 -12.87 -4.72
C ILE A 77 -3.52 -14.41 -4.59
N GLU A 78 -2.70 -15.13 -5.34
CA GLU A 78 -2.63 -16.60 -5.35
C GLU A 78 -2.09 -17.20 -4.06
N GLN A 79 -1.45 -16.40 -3.20
CA GLN A 79 -0.95 -16.83 -1.90
C GLN A 79 -2.00 -16.64 -0.77
N MET A 80 -3.16 -16.10 -1.10
CA MET A 80 -4.29 -15.90 -0.18
C MET A 80 -5.25 -17.10 -0.20
N PRO A 81 -5.81 -17.49 0.96
CA PRO A 81 -6.92 -18.42 1.03
C PRO A 81 -8.09 -18.00 0.13
N GLU A 82 -8.81 -18.98 -0.40
CA GLU A 82 -9.90 -18.73 -1.36
C GLU A 82 -10.98 -17.79 -0.79
N TYR A 83 -11.26 -17.87 0.51
CA TYR A 83 -12.16 -16.93 1.21
C TYR A 83 -11.74 -15.46 1.05
N ILE A 84 -10.46 -15.16 1.26
CA ILE A 84 -9.93 -13.79 1.15
C ILE A 84 -9.89 -13.38 -0.32
N LYS A 85 -9.41 -14.27 -1.20
CA LYS A 85 -9.31 -14.03 -2.64
C LYS A 85 -10.67 -13.71 -3.26
N GLN A 86 -11.68 -14.53 -2.95
CA GLN A 86 -13.06 -14.30 -3.42
C GLN A 86 -13.60 -13.00 -2.83
N GLY A 87 -13.53 -12.78 -1.52
CA GLY A 87 -14.09 -11.56 -0.93
C GLY A 87 -13.46 -10.26 -1.44
N LEU A 88 -12.14 -10.26 -1.66
CA LEU A 88 -11.43 -9.11 -2.22
C LEU A 88 -11.79 -8.83 -3.68
N PHE A 89 -11.90 -9.86 -4.51
CA PHE A 89 -12.02 -9.71 -5.97
C PHE A 89 -13.36 -10.15 -6.54
N GLN A 90 -14.36 -10.43 -5.69
CA GLN A 90 -15.71 -10.75 -6.15
C GLN A 90 -16.24 -9.59 -7.00
N ASN A 91 -16.56 -9.89 -8.25
CA ASN A 91 -17.00 -8.95 -9.28
C ASN A 91 -15.95 -7.89 -9.68
N ILE A 92 -14.67 -8.10 -9.36
CA ILE A 92 -13.56 -7.24 -9.77
C ILE A 92 -12.61 -8.05 -10.65
N ASN A 93 -12.66 -7.81 -11.95
CA ASN A 93 -11.73 -8.40 -12.92
C ASN A 93 -10.97 -7.34 -13.72
N GLU A 94 -10.72 -6.17 -13.12
CA GLU A 94 -10.02 -5.09 -13.80
C GLU A 94 -8.53 -5.39 -13.95
N ARG A 95 -8.18 -6.10 -15.02
CA ARG A 95 -6.80 -6.35 -15.43
C ARG A 95 -6.29 -5.18 -16.25
N VAL A 96 -5.50 -4.31 -15.60
CA VAL A 96 -4.83 -3.19 -16.28
C VAL A 96 -3.49 -3.63 -16.87
N TRP A 97 -2.76 -4.49 -16.15
CA TRP A 97 -1.51 -5.11 -16.59
C TRP A 97 -1.67 -6.63 -16.67
N PRO A 98 -0.81 -7.34 -17.45
CA PRO A 98 -0.94 -8.79 -17.67
C PRO A 98 -1.18 -9.63 -16.42
N ILE A 99 -0.36 -9.43 -15.39
CA ILE A 99 -0.30 -10.27 -14.18
C ILE A 99 -0.79 -9.53 -12.93
N SER A 100 -1.76 -8.63 -13.08
CA SER A 100 -2.27 -7.86 -11.93
C SER A 100 -3.70 -7.38 -12.12
N ARG A 101 -4.30 -6.97 -11.00
CA ARG A 101 -5.63 -6.35 -10.95
C ARG A 101 -5.54 -5.00 -10.25
N ASN A 102 -6.28 -4.03 -10.78
CA ASN A 102 -6.48 -2.76 -10.12
C ASN A 102 -7.71 -2.82 -9.21
N ILE A 103 -7.60 -2.22 -8.04
CA ILE A 103 -8.70 -2.09 -7.08
C ILE A 103 -8.52 -0.81 -6.27
N PRO A 104 -9.57 -0.01 -6.03
CA PRO A 104 -9.50 1.12 -5.10
C PRO A 104 -9.11 0.65 -3.70
N ILE A 105 -8.15 1.32 -3.05
CA ILE A 105 -7.70 0.94 -1.70
C ILE A 105 -8.84 0.98 -0.68
N ARG A 106 -9.80 1.89 -0.87
CA ARG A 106 -11.04 1.96 -0.09
C ARG A 106 -11.81 0.65 -0.13
N GLU A 107 -11.95 0.05 -1.31
CA GLU A 107 -12.64 -1.23 -1.48
C GLU A 107 -11.85 -2.40 -0.88
N VAL A 108 -10.51 -2.36 -0.95
CA VAL A 108 -9.67 -3.34 -0.24
C VAL A 108 -9.88 -3.26 1.26
N GLU A 109 -9.89 -2.03 1.82
CA GLU A 109 -10.17 -1.80 3.25
C GLU A 109 -11.55 -2.30 3.64
N ASP A 110 -12.59 -1.94 2.88
CA ASP A 110 -13.98 -2.30 3.19
C ASP A 110 -14.19 -3.81 3.09
N ARG A 111 -13.72 -4.45 2.03
CA ARG A 111 -13.88 -5.90 1.82
C ARG A 111 -13.11 -6.72 2.85
N LEU A 112 -11.88 -6.34 3.20
CA LEU A 112 -11.12 -7.03 4.26
C LEU A 112 -11.78 -6.84 5.63
N PHE A 113 -12.33 -5.65 5.88
CA PHE A 113 -13.06 -5.37 7.11
C PHE A 113 -14.35 -6.20 7.19
N ASP A 114 -15.06 -6.41 6.09
CA ASP A 114 -16.23 -7.30 6.05
C ASP A 114 -15.83 -8.77 6.27
N LEU A 115 -14.74 -9.21 5.63
CA LEU A 115 -14.23 -10.57 5.76
C LEU A 115 -13.80 -10.94 7.18
N ILE A 116 -13.43 -9.96 8.02
CA ILE A 116 -12.99 -10.20 9.40
C ILE A 116 -14.17 -10.38 10.36
N GLN A 117 -15.36 -9.90 10.02
CA GLN A 117 -16.52 -9.85 10.92
C GLN A 117 -16.93 -11.20 11.53
N PRO A 118 -16.91 -12.34 10.81
CA PRO A 118 -17.24 -13.64 11.42
C PRO A 118 -16.32 -14.01 12.60
N PHE A 119 -15.05 -13.64 12.52
CA PHE A 119 -14.06 -13.86 13.58
C PHE A 119 -14.18 -12.86 14.73
N VAL A 120 -14.74 -11.67 14.46
CA VAL A 120 -15.11 -10.71 15.52
C VAL A 120 -16.28 -11.25 16.32
N ARG A 121 -17.32 -11.76 15.63
CA ARG A 121 -18.54 -12.27 16.28
C ARG A 121 -18.30 -13.48 17.18
N ASN A 122 -17.31 -14.32 16.88
CA ASN A 122 -16.97 -15.45 17.74
C ASN A 122 -15.93 -15.12 18.83
N GLY A 123 -15.50 -13.85 18.92
CA GLY A 123 -14.56 -13.36 19.91
C GLY A 123 -13.08 -13.70 19.67
N GLN A 124 -12.71 -14.27 18.52
CA GLN A 124 -11.30 -14.51 18.14
C GLN A 124 -10.57 -13.22 17.79
N ILE A 125 -11.28 -12.24 17.21
CA ILE A 125 -10.71 -10.94 16.85
C ILE A 125 -11.45 -9.84 17.60
N GLU A 126 -10.69 -8.92 18.17
CA GLU A 126 -11.17 -7.72 18.83
C GLU A 126 -10.70 -6.50 18.04
N LEU A 127 -11.61 -5.56 17.79
CA LEU A 127 -11.34 -4.34 17.04
C LEU A 127 -11.45 -3.15 18.00
N ILE A 128 -10.38 -2.38 18.10
CA ILE A 128 -10.29 -1.21 18.98
C ILE A 128 -10.13 0.05 18.10
N PRO A 129 -11.13 0.95 18.08
CA PRO A 129 -11.14 2.14 17.21
C PRO A 129 -10.26 3.27 17.77
N GLU A 130 -9.03 2.95 18.17
CA GLU A 130 -8.06 3.87 18.78
C GLU A 130 -6.67 3.59 18.21
N ASN A 131 -5.77 4.57 18.30
CA ASN A 131 -4.36 4.34 18.00
C ASN A 131 -3.69 3.64 19.18
N LEU A 132 -2.89 2.61 18.90
CA LEU A 132 -2.05 2.01 19.92
C LEU A 132 -1.02 3.04 20.42
N HIS A 133 -0.86 3.14 21.74
CA HIS A 133 0.07 4.07 22.38
C HIS A 133 0.67 3.45 23.65
N GLU A 134 1.68 4.09 24.23
CA GLU A 134 2.43 3.53 25.38
C GLU A 134 1.54 3.25 26.61
N GLN A 135 0.50 4.05 26.80
CA GLN A 135 -0.47 3.90 27.88
C GLN A 135 -1.58 2.86 27.61
N SER A 136 -1.54 2.15 26.48
CA SER A 136 -2.56 1.14 26.18
C SER A 136 -2.42 -0.02 27.16
N GLU A 137 -3.54 -0.43 27.76
CA GLU A 137 -3.58 -1.42 28.85
C GLU A 137 -2.86 -2.73 28.50
N CYS A 138 -2.97 -3.19 27.24
CA CYS A 138 -2.30 -4.40 26.77
C CYS A 138 -0.76 -4.31 26.87
N LEU A 139 -0.17 -3.14 26.65
CA LEU A 139 1.27 -2.90 26.76
C LEU A 139 1.71 -2.75 28.21
N ILE A 140 0.93 -2.04 29.03
CA ILE A 140 1.19 -1.87 30.47
C ILE A 140 1.19 -3.23 31.17
N LYS A 141 0.15 -4.03 30.93
CA LYS A 141 0.00 -5.34 31.59
C LYS A 141 0.93 -6.41 31.02
N GLY A 142 1.53 -6.20 29.85
CA GLY A 142 2.38 -7.19 29.19
C GLY A 142 1.67 -8.51 28.84
N ASN A 143 0.34 -8.54 28.83
CA ASN A 143 -0.47 -9.75 28.68
C ASN A 143 -0.69 -10.15 27.21
N PHE A 144 0.35 -10.03 26.40
CA PHE A 144 0.36 -10.45 24.99
C PHE A 144 1.58 -11.29 24.68
N ASP A 145 1.59 -11.99 23.55
CA ASP A 145 2.73 -12.80 23.12
C ASP A 145 3.44 -12.17 21.90
N ILE A 146 2.67 -11.50 21.04
CA ILE A 146 3.15 -10.88 19.81
C ILE A 146 2.61 -9.45 19.68
N LEU A 147 3.45 -8.52 19.23
CA LEU A 147 3.10 -7.16 18.83
C LEU A 147 3.45 -6.94 17.35
N VAL A 148 2.52 -6.47 16.53
CA VAL A 148 2.74 -6.26 15.08
C VAL A 148 2.49 -4.81 14.70
N GLY A 149 3.49 -4.16 14.09
CA GLY A 149 3.35 -2.83 13.48
C GLY A 149 2.96 -2.94 12.00
N ALA A 150 1.73 -2.53 11.69
CA ALA A 150 1.13 -2.48 10.35
C ALA A 150 0.47 -1.11 10.06
N ASP A 151 0.76 -0.11 10.88
CA ASP A 151 0.21 1.25 10.94
C ASP A 151 0.98 2.27 10.07
N GLY A 152 1.75 1.76 9.11
CA GLY A 152 2.35 2.54 8.04
C GLY A 152 3.66 3.26 8.40
N SER A 153 3.99 4.29 7.62
CA SER A 153 5.29 4.97 7.66
C SER A 153 5.57 5.66 9.01
N ASN A 154 4.54 5.98 9.80
CA ASN A 154 4.63 6.58 11.13
C ASN A 154 4.34 5.57 12.26
N SER A 155 4.68 4.30 12.04
CA SER A 155 4.40 3.20 12.97
C SER A 155 4.77 3.48 14.43
N PHE A 156 3.79 3.27 15.33
CA PHE A 156 3.98 3.28 16.77
C PHE A 156 4.92 2.16 17.21
N VAL A 157 4.67 0.92 16.78
CA VAL A 157 5.45 -0.26 17.20
C VAL A 157 6.93 -0.07 16.87
N ARG A 158 7.24 0.47 15.69
CA ARG A 158 8.63 0.79 15.32
C ARG A 158 9.28 1.76 16.31
N ARG A 159 8.59 2.85 16.67
CA ARG A 159 9.09 3.85 17.64
C ARG A 159 9.23 3.24 19.03
N TYR A 160 8.20 2.53 19.50
CA TYR A 160 8.15 1.87 20.80
C TYR A 160 9.30 0.86 20.96
N CYS A 161 9.65 0.13 19.89
CA CYS A 161 10.75 -0.82 19.90
C CYS A 161 12.14 -0.18 19.63
N ASN A 162 12.21 1.15 19.49
CA ASN A 162 13.42 1.90 19.12
C ASN A 162 14.13 1.32 17.88
N ILE A 163 13.36 0.98 16.85
CA ILE A 163 13.88 0.43 15.60
C ILE A 163 14.20 1.59 14.66
N GLN A 164 15.46 1.69 14.24
CA GLN A 164 15.94 2.73 13.34
C GLN A 164 15.45 2.52 11.91
N MET A 165 15.17 3.62 11.21
CA MET A 165 14.92 3.62 9.77
C MET A 165 16.18 4.08 9.03
N ILE A 166 16.56 3.36 7.98
CA ILE A 166 17.65 3.69 7.07
C ILE A 166 17.03 4.24 5.78
N SER A 167 17.41 5.45 5.39
CA SER A 167 16.93 6.12 4.17
C SER A 167 17.86 5.83 3.00
N GLU A 168 17.29 5.38 1.88
CA GLU A 168 17.96 5.18 0.58
C GLU A 168 17.84 6.42 -0.31
N GLY A 169 16.86 7.29 -0.05
CA GLY A 169 16.66 8.51 -0.81
C GLY A 169 15.29 9.13 -0.61
N LEU A 170 15.20 10.39 -1.00
CA LEU A 170 14.01 11.22 -0.90
C LEU A 170 13.62 11.72 -2.30
N GLU A 171 12.33 11.62 -2.61
CA GLU A 171 11.75 12.23 -3.79
C GLU A 171 10.41 12.89 -3.44
N TYR A 172 9.99 13.85 -4.27
CA TYR A 172 8.74 14.57 -4.10
C TYR A 172 7.75 14.19 -5.20
N ALA A 173 6.48 14.16 -4.84
CA ALA A 173 5.41 13.93 -5.79
C ALA A 173 4.16 14.73 -5.41
N CYS A 174 3.21 14.75 -6.34
CA CYS A 174 1.86 15.23 -6.13
C CYS A 174 0.87 14.15 -6.57
N GLY A 175 -0.13 13.88 -5.74
CA GLY A 175 -1.27 13.06 -6.11
C GLY A 175 -2.48 13.92 -6.44
N VAL A 176 -2.99 13.83 -7.66
CA VAL A 176 -4.20 14.52 -8.14
C VAL A 176 -5.32 13.48 -8.24
N ALA A 177 -6.25 13.52 -7.28
CA ALA A 177 -7.35 12.57 -7.18
C ALA A 177 -8.54 13.02 -8.04
N TYR A 178 -9.08 12.11 -8.84
CA TYR A 178 -10.22 12.39 -9.72
C TYR A 178 -11.28 11.29 -9.67
N ASN A 179 -12.52 11.68 -9.97
CA ASN A 179 -13.66 10.78 -10.08
C ASN A 179 -14.61 11.26 -11.19
N ILE A 180 -14.66 10.52 -12.29
CA ILE A 180 -15.44 10.82 -13.50
C ILE A 180 -16.75 10.02 -13.46
N PRO A 181 -17.92 10.66 -13.39
CA PRO A 181 -19.22 9.98 -13.41
C PRO A 181 -19.44 9.16 -14.67
N ASN A 182 -20.25 8.10 -14.60
CA ASN A 182 -20.56 7.25 -15.75
C ASN A 182 -21.30 8.00 -16.86
N ASN A 183 -22.18 8.93 -16.50
CA ASN A 183 -23.02 9.67 -17.44
C ASN A 183 -22.38 11.03 -17.77
N ILE A 184 -21.54 11.07 -18.80
CA ILE A 184 -20.84 12.27 -19.26
C ILE A 184 -20.93 12.43 -20.78
N PRO A 185 -20.77 13.63 -21.34
CA PRO A 185 -20.69 13.83 -22.78
C PRO A 185 -19.54 13.04 -23.41
N SER A 186 -19.74 12.50 -24.62
CA SER A 186 -18.72 11.69 -25.30
C SER A 186 -17.40 12.43 -25.56
N SER A 187 -17.43 13.76 -25.66
CA SER A 187 -16.24 14.60 -25.77
C SER A 187 -15.35 14.54 -24.52
N GLU A 188 -15.94 14.31 -23.35
CA GLU A 188 -15.27 14.25 -22.05
C GLU A 188 -14.92 12.83 -21.61
N GLU A 189 -15.27 11.82 -22.42
CA GLU A 189 -14.99 10.42 -22.12
C GLU A 189 -13.48 10.21 -21.90
N PRO A 190 -13.06 9.58 -20.79
CA PRO A 190 -11.64 9.40 -20.48
C PRO A 190 -10.95 8.52 -21.53
N LEU A 191 -9.62 8.60 -21.58
CA LEU A 191 -8.84 7.68 -22.40
C LEU A 191 -9.03 6.24 -21.92
N HIS A 192 -9.03 5.31 -22.87
CA HIS A 192 -9.06 3.89 -22.57
C HIS A 192 -7.81 3.46 -21.77
N GLN A 193 -7.95 2.50 -20.84
CA GLN A 193 -6.85 2.05 -19.97
C GLN A 193 -5.58 1.64 -20.75
N ALA A 194 -5.73 0.99 -21.90
CA ALA A 194 -4.61 0.61 -22.76
C ALA A 194 -3.71 1.80 -23.12
N LEU A 195 -4.30 2.94 -23.50
CA LEU A 195 -3.57 4.16 -23.81
C LEU A 195 -2.95 4.75 -22.54
N ASN A 196 -3.69 4.80 -21.43
CA ASN A 196 -3.15 5.27 -20.14
C ASN A 196 -1.90 4.48 -19.71
N CYS A 197 -1.86 3.16 -19.91
CA CYS A 197 -0.68 2.34 -19.64
C CYS A 197 0.52 2.73 -20.51
N ILE A 198 0.30 2.95 -21.81
CA ILE A 198 1.37 3.36 -22.74
C ILE A 198 1.91 4.75 -22.37
N LEU A 199 1.02 5.72 -22.15
CA LEU A 199 1.39 7.08 -21.73
C LEU A 199 2.10 7.09 -20.37
N THR A 200 1.71 6.19 -19.47
CA THR A 200 2.34 6.05 -18.15
C THR A 200 3.72 5.40 -18.24
N ALA A 201 3.89 4.31 -19.00
CA ALA A 201 5.15 3.57 -19.04
C ALA A 201 6.23 4.23 -19.92
N SER A 202 5.85 5.10 -20.86
CA SER A 202 6.78 5.77 -21.76
C SER A 202 7.55 6.93 -21.10
N GLN A 203 7.20 7.34 -19.89
CA GLN A 203 7.87 8.45 -19.20
C GLN A 203 7.74 8.30 -17.69
N THR A 204 8.57 9.00 -16.90
CA THR A 204 8.51 8.90 -15.44
C THR A 204 7.88 10.11 -14.74
N ARG A 205 7.60 11.22 -15.43
CA ARG A 205 7.03 12.44 -14.82
C ARG A 205 5.61 12.22 -14.30
N TYR A 206 4.77 11.50 -15.05
CA TYR A 206 3.38 11.20 -14.72
C TYR A 206 3.15 9.70 -14.54
N LEU A 207 2.21 9.35 -13.66
CA LEU A 207 1.70 8.00 -13.49
C LEU A 207 0.21 8.08 -13.22
N VAL A 208 -0.61 7.56 -14.13
CA VAL A 208 -2.03 7.37 -13.87
C VAL A 208 -2.23 5.97 -13.30
N ASN A 209 -2.75 5.92 -12.08
CA ASN A 209 -3.28 4.69 -11.51
C ASN A 209 -4.77 4.84 -11.27
N SER A 210 -5.56 4.07 -12.00
CA SER A 210 -7.00 4.27 -12.07
C SER A 210 -7.76 2.95 -12.15
N SER A 211 -9.01 3.02 -11.75
CA SER A 211 -10.02 2.00 -11.94
C SER A 211 -10.97 2.48 -13.02
N THR A 212 -11.20 1.62 -14.02
CA THR A 212 -12.04 1.81 -15.21
C THR A 212 -11.73 3.09 -16.00
N SER A 213 -10.51 3.64 -15.84
CA SER A 213 -10.11 4.98 -16.30
C SER A 213 -10.92 6.15 -15.73
N ARG A 214 -11.83 5.91 -14.79
CA ARG A 214 -12.79 6.92 -14.30
C ARG A 214 -12.48 7.40 -12.89
N ARG A 215 -11.88 6.57 -12.05
CA ARG A 215 -11.55 6.94 -10.67
C ARG A 215 -10.11 6.59 -10.37
N GLY A 216 -9.36 7.51 -9.78
CA GLY A 216 -8.00 7.23 -9.37
C GLY A 216 -7.16 8.48 -9.16
N TYR A 217 -5.85 8.30 -9.36
CA TYR A 217 -4.86 9.34 -9.14
C TYR A 217 -4.01 9.53 -10.39
N LEU A 218 -3.81 10.78 -10.77
CA LEU A 218 -2.66 11.21 -11.55
C LEU A 218 -1.56 11.58 -10.56
N ASN A 219 -0.53 10.75 -10.47
CA ASN A 219 0.67 11.02 -9.69
C ASN A 219 1.70 11.74 -10.56
N ILE A 220 2.32 12.77 -10.02
CA ILE A 220 3.28 13.62 -10.71
C ILE A 220 4.56 13.63 -9.88
N ARG A 221 5.71 13.18 -10.43
CA ARG A 221 7.02 13.40 -9.78
C ARG A 221 7.29 14.90 -9.79
N LEU A 222 7.74 15.48 -8.69
CA LEU A 222 8.02 16.91 -8.56
C LEU A 222 9.48 17.15 -8.25
N ILE A 223 10.03 18.26 -8.75
CA ILE A 223 11.27 18.81 -8.19
C ILE A 223 10.98 19.50 -6.85
N GLN A 224 12.01 19.73 -6.05
CA GLN A 224 11.83 20.30 -4.71
C GLN A 224 11.09 21.66 -4.71
N ASP A 225 11.39 22.52 -5.68
CA ASP A 225 10.75 23.85 -5.77
C ASP A 225 9.25 23.75 -6.11
N GLU A 226 8.87 22.85 -7.02
CA GLU A 226 7.46 22.58 -7.35
C GLU A 226 6.71 22.02 -6.14
N TYR A 227 7.37 21.16 -5.35
CA TYR A 227 6.80 20.59 -4.13
C TYR A 227 6.56 21.65 -3.06
N LYS A 228 7.55 22.50 -2.78
CA LYS A 228 7.42 23.62 -1.83
C LYS A 228 6.35 24.60 -2.28
N GLU A 229 6.30 24.91 -3.57
CA GLU A 229 5.24 25.75 -4.12
C GLU A 229 3.86 25.14 -3.86
N LEU A 230 3.69 23.83 -4.14
CA LEU A 230 2.44 23.13 -3.89
C LEU A 230 2.01 23.20 -2.42
N GLN A 231 2.95 22.91 -1.50
CA GLN A 231 2.67 22.96 -0.07
C GLN A 231 2.18 24.34 0.36
N ASN A 232 2.94 25.39 0.02
CA ASN A 232 2.59 26.77 0.37
C ASN A 232 1.21 27.16 -0.16
N ARG A 233 0.86 26.77 -1.39
CA ARG A 233 -0.45 27.09 -1.98
C ARG A 233 -1.59 26.35 -1.29
N LEU A 234 -1.41 25.07 -0.97
CA LEU A 234 -2.43 24.28 -0.30
C LEU A 234 -2.64 24.75 1.15
N GLU A 235 -1.59 25.17 1.84
CA GLU A 235 -1.70 25.79 3.17
C GLU A 235 -2.56 27.07 3.13
N ILE A 236 -2.40 27.91 2.10
CA ILE A 236 -3.24 29.10 1.89
C ILE A 236 -4.71 28.72 1.67
N PHE A 237 -5.00 27.71 0.83
CA PHE A 237 -6.40 27.27 0.64
C PHE A 237 -7.00 26.74 1.94
N GLN A 238 -6.24 25.96 2.71
CA GLN A 238 -6.67 25.45 4.00
C GLN A 238 -6.93 26.57 5.01
N SER A 239 -6.06 27.59 5.08
CA SER A 239 -6.23 28.70 6.03
C SER A 239 -7.45 29.58 5.73
N HIS A 240 -7.85 29.68 4.45
CA HIS A 240 -9.02 30.46 4.04
C HIS A 240 -10.28 29.60 3.88
N ASN A 241 -10.21 28.29 4.15
CA ASN A 241 -11.27 27.31 3.89
C ASN A 241 -11.81 27.41 2.44
N GLU A 242 -10.91 27.68 1.49
CA GLU A 242 -11.26 27.85 0.08
C GLU A 242 -11.21 26.49 -0.65
N PRO A 243 -12.21 26.18 -1.48
CA PRO A 243 -12.16 24.99 -2.30
C PRO A 243 -11.10 25.15 -3.40
N LEU A 244 -10.37 24.07 -3.67
CA LEU A 244 -9.47 23.99 -4.81
C LEU A 244 -10.29 23.96 -6.11
N ASP A 245 -10.10 24.95 -6.97
CA ASP A 245 -10.62 24.96 -8.33
C ASP A 245 -9.47 25.16 -9.33
N LEU A 246 -9.15 24.10 -10.08
CA LEU A 246 -8.07 24.12 -11.06
C LEU A 246 -8.41 24.93 -12.33
N LEU A 247 -9.68 25.31 -12.52
CA LEU A 247 -10.16 26.16 -13.60
C LEU A 247 -10.10 27.65 -13.25
N ASP A 248 -10.04 27.99 -11.97
CA ASP A 248 -9.87 29.37 -11.49
C ASP A 248 -8.39 29.77 -11.55
N PHE A 249 -8.01 30.56 -12.55
CA PHE A 249 -6.63 31.04 -12.72
C PHE A 249 -6.20 32.12 -11.71
N ASN A 250 -7.12 32.70 -10.94
CA ASN A 250 -6.75 33.58 -9.84
C ASN A 250 -6.29 32.76 -8.63
N LYS A 251 -6.99 31.66 -8.36
CA LYS A 251 -6.64 30.71 -7.27
C LYS A 251 -5.48 29.80 -7.64
N CYS A 252 -5.52 29.25 -8.84
CA CYS A 252 -4.50 28.35 -9.40
C CYS A 252 -3.78 29.04 -10.57
N PRO A 253 -2.87 30.00 -10.31
CA PRO A 253 -2.22 30.80 -11.36
C PRO A 253 -1.39 29.97 -12.33
N GLN A 254 -0.93 30.60 -13.42
CA GLN A 254 0.02 29.99 -14.35
C GLN A 254 1.43 29.94 -13.78
N SER A 255 1.60 29.20 -12.69
CA SER A 255 2.90 28.89 -12.11
C SER A 255 3.38 27.50 -12.53
N PRO A 256 4.66 27.15 -12.31
CA PRO A 256 5.20 25.83 -12.66
C PRO A 256 4.33 24.66 -12.16
N ILE A 257 3.95 24.65 -10.87
CA ILE A 257 3.18 23.55 -10.28
C ILE A 257 1.77 23.39 -10.90
N TRP A 258 1.02 24.47 -11.04
CA TRP A 258 -0.35 24.38 -11.58
C TRP A 258 -0.35 24.10 -13.07
N THR A 259 0.68 24.58 -13.78
CA THR A 259 0.89 24.26 -15.18
C THR A 259 1.16 22.78 -15.35
N ILE A 260 2.07 22.17 -14.58
CA ILE A 260 2.35 20.73 -14.72
C ILE A 260 1.13 19.86 -14.36
N ILE A 261 0.34 20.27 -13.36
CA ILE A 261 -0.90 19.58 -13.00
C ILE A 261 -1.88 19.62 -14.17
N ARG A 262 -2.18 20.81 -14.72
CA ARG A 262 -3.12 20.96 -15.85
C ARG A 262 -2.64 20.24 -17.10
N GLN A 263 -1.34 20.31 -17.42
CA GLN A 263 -0.76 19.62 -18.56
C GLN A 263 -0.85 18.10 -18.41
N GLY A 264 -0.66 17.56 -17.19
CA GLY A 264 -0.84 16.14 -16.93
C GLY A 264 -2.29 15.70 -17.08
N LEU A 265 -3.23 16.46 -16.52
CA LEU A 265 -4.67 16.21 -16.70
C LEU A 265 -5.06 16.20 -18.18
N GLN A 266 -4.56 17.16 -18.95
CA GLN A 266 -4.78 17.23 -20.40
C GLN A 266 -4.16 16.05 -21.14
N PHE A 267 -2.93 15.64 -20.80
CA PHE A 267 -2.24 14.50 -21.41
C PHE A 267 -3.03 13.19 -21.27
N PHE A 268 -3.72 13.00 -20.14
CA PHE A 268 -4.54 11.82 -19.87
C PHE A 268 -6.04 12.04 -20.13
N LYS A 269 -6.43 13.17 -20.74
CA LYS A 269 -7.82 13.56 -21.00
C LYS A 269 -8.72 13.49 -19.75
N ILE A 270 -8.20 13.90 -18.60
CA ILE A 270 -8.94 14.03 -17.34
C ILE A 270 -9.39 15.48 -17.21
N SER A 271 -10.70 15.73 -17.19
CA SER A 271 -11.20 17.10 -17.02
C SER A 271 -10.92 17.61 -15.60
N PRO A 272 -10.37 18.83 -15.42
CA PRO A 272 -10.08 19.38 -14.10
C PRO A 272 -11.31 19.49 -13.18
N LYS A 273 -12.53 19.59 -13.74
CA LYS A 273 -13.77 19.64 -12.96
C LYS A 273 -14.08 18.35 -12.18
N TYR A 274 -13.44 17.23 -12.55
CA TYR A 274 -13.57 15.95 -11.85
C TYR A 274 -12.48 15.72 -10.80
N VAL A 275 -11.55 16.68 -10.68
CA VAL A 275 -10.54 16.66 -9.62
C VAL A 275 -11.18 17.19 -8.35
N PHE A 276 -11.12 16.38 -7.30
CA PHE A 276 -11.68 16.76 -5.99
C PHE A 276 -10.59 16.97 -4.94
N ARG A 277 -9.33 16.60 -5.23
CA ARG A 277 -8.24 16.70 -4.26
C ARG A 277 -6.86 16.71 -4.93
N VAL A 278 -5.95 17.52 -4.39
CA VAL A 278 -4.53 17.56 -4.75
C VAL A 278 -3.72 17.46 -3.46
N ILE A 279 -2.76 16.54 -3.40
CA ILE A 279 -1.98 16.26 -2.18
C ILE A 279 -0.47 16.29 -2.50
N PRO A 280 0.34 16.99 -1.71
CA PRO A 280 1.79 16.89 -1.77
C PRO A 280 2.23 15.59 -1.07
N ILE A 281 3.15 14.86 -1.69
CA ILE A 281 3.61 13.58 -1.19
C ILE A 281 5.13 13.58 -1.13
N GLU A 282 5.67 13.38 0.07
CA GLU A 282 7.08 13.05 0.26
C GLU A 282 7.25 11.53 0.15
N ILE A 283 8.07 11.09 -0.80
CA ILE A 283 8.41 9.69 -1.03
C ILE A 283 9.80 9.43 -0.45
N ASN A 284 9.81 9.06 0.83
CA ASN A 284 11.01 8.63 1.52
C ASN A 284 11.18 7.11 1.36
N VAL A 285 12.13 6.68 0.53
CA VAL A 285 12.44 5.27 0.33
C VAL A 285 13.35 4.84 1.46
N ARG A 286 12.79 4.11 2.44
CA ARG A 286 13.48 3.76 3.68
C ARG A 286 13.04 2.42 4.22
N HIS A 287 13.87 1.77 5.02
CA HIS A 287 13.57 0.49 5.66
C HIS A 287 14.02 0.44 7.11
N ALA A 288 13.37 -0.41 7.89
CA ALA A 288 13.76 -0.70 9.26
C ALA A 288 15.08 -1.50 9.28
N SER A 289 15.97 -1.18 10.21
CA SER A 289 17.26 -1.88 10.38
C SER A 289 17.07 -3.36 10.74
N ILE A 290 16.00 -3.65 11.47
CA ILE A 290 15.48 -4.98 11.82
C ILE A 290 13.94 -4.94 11.75
N VAL A 291 13.32 -6.07 11.49
CA VAL A 291 11.86 -6.22 11.47
C VAL A 291 11.34 -7.13 12.58
N VAL A 292 12.21 -7.74 13.38
CA VAL A 292 11.90 -8.55 14.56
C VAL A 292 12.65 -8.01 15.78
N ARG A 293 11.95 -7.86 16.91
CA ARG A 293 12.54 -7.43 18.19
C ARG A 293 12.01 -8.26 19.35
N GLU A 294 12.89 -8.69 20.25
CA GLU A 294 12.48 -9.23 21.55
C GLU A 294 12.17 -8.10 22.52
N LEU A 295 11.03 -8.20 23.22
CA LEU A 295 10.63 -7.30 24.29
C LEU A 295 10.55 -8.10 25.60
N ARG A 296 10.89 -7.45 26.71
CA ARG A 296 10.81 -8.03 28.06
C ARG A 296 9.92 -7.17 28.92
N HIS A 297 8.87 -7.79 29.45
CA HIS A 297 7.90 -7.15 30.35
C HIS A 297 8.08 -7.73 31.74
N GLU A 298 8.21 -6.89 32.76
CA GLU A 298 8.15 -7.32 34.15
C GLU A 298 6.71 -7.76 34.46
N ILE A 299 6.56 -8.91 35.10
CA ILE A 299 5.24 -9.44 35.51
C ILE A 299 5.16 -9.35 37.04
N ASP A 300 4.07 -8.79 37.54
CA ASP A 300 3.76 -8.82 38.97
C ASP A 300 3.61 -10.26 39.46
N LYS A 301 4.21 -10.59 40.61
CA LYS A 301 4.00 -11.88 41.27
C LYS A 301 2.52 -11.96 41.67
N ASN A 302 1.80 -13.00 41.22
CA ASN A 302 0.47 -13.30 41.76
C ASN A 302 0.57 -13.39 43.30
N GLU A 303 -0.36 -12.78 44.04
CA GLU A 303 -0.43 -12.68 45.51
C GLU A 303 -0.44 -14.03 46.28
N LYS A 304 -0.27 -15.18 45.60
CA LYS A 304 -0.36 -16.53 46.17
C LYS A 304 0.97 -17.30 46.15
N GLN A 305 2.11 -16.65 46.37
CA GLN A 305 3.38 -17.36 46.57
C GLN A 305 4.00 -17.06 47.94
N THR A 306 4.40 -18.14 48.61
CA THR A 306 4.96 -18.19 49.95
C THR A 306 6.29 -17.40 50.09
N PRO A 307 6.62 -16.86 51.28
CA PRO A 307 7.59 -15.76 51.44
C PRO A 307 9.08 -16.12 51.33
N ASN A 308 9.47 -17.24 50.69
CA ASN A 308 10.81 -17.82 50.87
C ASN A 308 11.64 -18.07 49.59
N GLU A 309 11.34 -17.44 48.46
CA GLU A 309 12.26 -17.42 47.31
C GLU A 309 12.79 -16.01 47.07
N TYR A 310 14.13 -15.89 47.05
CA TYR A 310 14.88 -14.69 46.67
C TYR A 310 14.17 -13.89 45.56
N ASP A 311 14.13 -12.56 45.71
CA ASP A 311 13.39 -11.62 44.84
C ASP A 311 13.96 -11.54 43.40
N GLU A 312 13.84 -12.62 42.64
CA GLU A 312 14.05 -12.59 41.20
C GLU A 312 12.81 -12.01 40.53
N LYS A 313 13.00 -10.86 39.87
CA LYS A 313 11.99 -10.26 38.98
C LYS A 313 11.62 -11.25 37.88
N LYS A 314 10.32 -11.54 37.73
CA LYS A 314 9.84 -12.44 36.68
C LYS A 314 9.55 -11.63 35.42
N TYR A 315 10.11 -12.06 34.30
CA TYR A 315 9.90 -11.40 33.01
C TYR A 315 9.10 -12.28 32.05
N LYS A 316 8.18 -11.67 31.29
CA LYS A 316 7.59 -12.24 30.09
C LYS A 316 8.36 -11.74 28.87
N THR A 317 8.76 -12.68 28.02
CA THR A 317 9.28 -12.35 26.69
C THR A 317 8.14 -12.28 25.69
N THR A 318 8.07 -11.19 24.93
CA THR A 318 7.17 -11.03 23.79
C THR A 318 7.98 -10.67 22.54
N LEU A 319 7.39 -10.84 21.36
CA LEU A 319 8.06 -10.54 20.10
C LEU A 319 7.32 -9.45 19.34
N ALA A 320 8.05 -8.42 18.93
CA ALA A 320 7.55 -7.35 18.08
C ALA A 320 7.99 -7.56 16.63
N PHE A 321 7.07 -7.30 15.69
CA PHE A 321 7.28 -7.46 14.25
C PHE A 321 6.86 -6.21 13.49
N LEU A 322 7.53 -5.93 12.38
CA LEU A 322 7.12 -4.89 11.43
C LEU A 322 6.72 -5.50 10.08
N VAL A 323 5.65 -4.96 9.48
CA VAL A 323 5.15 -5.31 8.13
C VAL A 323 4.75 -4.05 7.36
N GLY A 324 4.65 -4.14 6.03
CA GLY A 324 4.26 -3.00 5.19
C GLY A 324 5.17 -1.78 5.35
N ASP A 325 4.61 -0.57 5.24
CA ASP A 325 5.38 0.67 5.33
C ASP A 325 5.99 0.92 6.74
N ALA A 326 5.54 0.18 7.77
CA ALA A 326 6.19 0.19 9.07
C ALA A 326 7.59 -0.43 8.99
N ALA A 327 7.77 -1.45 8.12
CA ALA A 327 9.02 -2.14 7.87
C ALA A 327 9.82 -1.57 6.69
N MET A 328 9.17 -1.30 5.55
CA MET A 328 9.85 -0.74 4.38
C MET A 328 8.89 0.11 3.55
N CYS A 329 9.29 1.33 3.23
CA CYS A 329 8.62 2.22 2.30
C CYS A 329 9.26 2.07 0.91
N VAL A 330 8.45 1.93 -0.14
CA VAL A 330 8.92 1.79 -1.53
C VAL A 330 8.44 2.97 -2.38
N HIS A 331 9.06 3.16 -3.54
CA HIS A 331 8.68 4.21 -4.47
C HIS A 331 7.34 3.91 -5.18
N PHE A 332 6.59 4.95 -5.55
CA PHE A 332 5.30 4.80 -6.25
C PHE A 332 5.43 4.32 -7.69
N TRP A 333 6.60 4.47 -8.30
CA TRP A 333 6.94 3.87 -9.57
C TRP A 333 7.72 2.57 -9.28
N PRO A 334 7.19 1.37 -9.58
CA PRO A 334 5.98 1.06 -10.35
C PRO A 334 4.73 0.69 -9.51
N GLY A 335 4.67 1.06 -8.24
CA GLY A 335 3.43 0.91 -7.43
C GLY A 335 3.35 -0.42 -6.71
N ARG A 336 4.41 -0.78 -5.96
CA ARG A 336 4.57 -2.12 -5.35
C ARG A 336 4.30 -2.18 -3.86
N GLY A 337 4.07 -1.05 -3.18
CA GLY A 337 3.96 -0.99 -1.71
C GLY A 337 2.94 -1.96 -1.13
N MET A 338 1.73 -2.01 -1.70
CA MET A 338 0.69 -2.93 -1.23
C MET A 338 1.10 -4.41 -1.40
N ASN A 339 1.74 -4.76 -2.52
CA ASN A 339 2.21 -6.12 -2.78
C ASN A 339 3.27 -6.54 -1.77
N SER A 340 4.26 -5.69 -1.51
CA SER A 340 5.31 -5.96 -0.53
C SER A 340 4.75 -6.07 0.88
N GLY A 341 3.82 -5.18 1.25
CA GLY A 341 3.16 -5.22 2.55
C GLY A 341 2.36 -6.49 2.78
N MET A 342 1.54 -6.90 1.80
CA MET A 342 0.77 -8.15 1.88
C MET A 342 1.68 -9.38 1.91
N LYS A 343 2.75 -9.43 1.11
CA LYS A 343 3.75 -10.50 1.18
C LYS A 343 4.36 -10.61 2.58
N GLY A 344 4.75 -9.49 3.19
CA GLY A 344 5.27 -9.45 4.57
C GLY A 344 4.25 -9.96 5.59
N ALA A 345 2.98 -9.53 5.48
CA ALA A 345 1.90 -10.00 6.34
C ALA A 345 1.65 -11.51 6.24
N ILE A 346 1.57 -12.05 5.01
CA ILE A 346 1.34 -13.48 4.77
C ILE A 346 2.54 -14.30 5.28
N ALA A 347 3.77 -13.85 4.99
CA ALA A 347 5.00 -14.49 5.45
C ALA A 347 5.06 -14.54 6.98
N LEU A 348 4.74 -13.44 7.66
CA LEU A 348 4.74 -13.39 9.12
C LEU A 348 3.70 -14.36 9.71
N ALA A 349 2.47 -14.36 9.20
CA ALA A 349 1.42 -15.25 9.68
C ALA A 349 1.83 -16.73 9.54
N ARG A 350 2.38 -17.12 8.37
CA ARG A 350 2.84 -18.49 8.13
C ARG A 350 4.05 -18.86 8.99
N ASN A 351 4.98 -17.92 9.20
CA ASN A 351 6.12 -18.18 10.08
C ASN A 351 5.70 -18.32 11.55
N ILE A 352 4.71 -17.56 12.03
CA ILE A 352 4.14 -17.74 13.36
C ILE A 352 3.57 -19.16 13.50
N LEU A 353 2.74 -19.61 12.55
CA LEU A 353 2.19 -20.96 12.56
C LEU A 353 3.32 -22.00 12.64
N ARG A 354 4.30 -21.95 11.72
CA ARG A 354 5.45 -22.86 11.69
C ARG A 354 6.26 -22.85 12.99
N SER A 355 6.42 -21.68 13.60
CA SER A 355 7.22 -21.49 14.81
C SER A 355 6.53 -21.97 16.08
N CYS A 356 5.21 -21.86 16.13
CA CYS A 356 4.43 -22.23 17.31
C CYS A 356 3.86 -23.64 17.26
N THR A 357 3.92 -24.35 16.12
CA THR A 357 3.35 -25.70 15.97
C THR A 357 4.41 -26.78 15.69
N ILE A 358 4.01 -28.06 15.80
CA ILE A 358 4.82 -29.20 15.36
C ILE A 358 4.18 -29.75 14.09
N ASN A 359 4.92 -29.83 12.98
CA ASN A 359 4.39 -30.29 11.69
C ASN A 359 3.10 -29.54 11.26
N ASN A 360 2.99 -28.24 11.58
CA ASN A 360 1.76 -27.44 11.37
C ASN A 360 0.52 -27.94 12.13
N SER A 361 0.70 -28.82 13.13
CA SER A 361 -0.37 -29.26 14.02
C SER A 361 -0.65 -28.20 15.09
N ILE A 362 -1.80 -27.56 14.99
CA ILE A 362 -2.28 -26.51 15.91
C ILE A 362 -2.54 -27.01 17.34
N ASN A 363 -2.55 -28.32 17.56
CA ASN A 363 -2.82 -28.93 18.87
C ASN A 363 -1.60 -28.94 19.80
N ILE A 364 -0.39 -28.68 19.30
CA ILE A 364 0.84 -28.67 20.09
C ILE A 364 1.52 -27.32 19.94
N ARG A 365 1.57 -26.52 21.02
CA ARG A 365 2.20 -25.20 21.01
C ARG A 365 3.62 -25.22 21.56
N ARG A 366 4.59 -24.70 20.80
CA ARG A 366 5.95 -24.41 21.26
C ARG A 366 6.08 -22.96 21.74
N PRO A 367 6.93 -22.68 22.74
CA PRO A 367 7.30 -21.31 23.08
C PRO A 367 7.91 -20.59 21.87
N LEU A 368 7.45 -19.36 21.62
CA LEU A 368 8.02 -18.50 20.60
C LEU A 368 9.38 -18.03 21.07
N ARG A 369 10.38 -18.14 20.19
CA ARG A 369 11.74 -17.66 20.43
C ARG A 369 12.15 -16.79 19.27
N PHE A 370 12.92 -15.73 19.55
CA PHE A 370 13.49 -14.85 18.52
C PHE A 370 14.15 -15.64 17.38
N LEU A 371 14.91 -16.70 17.71
CA LEU A 371 15.61 -17.54 16.73
C LEU A 371 14.69 -18.20 15.70
N ASN A 372 13.43 -18.46 16.04
CA ASN A 372 12.46 -19.04 15.11
C ASN A 372 12.07 -18.05 13.98
N PHE A 373 12.43 -16.77 14.11
CA PHE A 373 12.04 -15.71 13.18
C PHE A 373 13.21 -15.17 12.35
N LEU A 374 14.38 -15.79 12.38
CA LEU A 374 15.49 -15.46 11.47
C LEU A 374 15.11 -15.62 9.99
N ASP A 375 14.30 -16.64 9.66
CA ASP A 375 13.81 -16.84 8.29
C ASP A 375 12.91 -15.67 7.84
N TYR A 376 12.17 -15.04 8.76
CA TYR A 376 11.32 -13.89 8.44
C TYR A 376 12.15 -12.62 8.24
N GLU A 377 13.18 -12.39 9.05
CA GLU A 377 14.20 -11.36 8.78
C GLU A 377 14.83 -11.54 7.40
N GLY A 378 15.26 -12.77 7.08
CA GLY A 378 15.83 -13.11 5.78
C GLY A 378 14.85 -12.88 4.62
N PHE A 379 13.58 -13.24 4.78
CA PHE A 379 12.54 -12.96 3.81
C PHE A 379 12.35 -11.45 3.57
N MET A 380 12.24 -10.67 4.64
CA MET A 380 12.07 -9.22 4.54
C MET A 380 13.31 -8.54 3.95
N ALA A 381 14.51 -9.06 4.22
CA ALA A 381 15.74 -8.61 3.57
C ALA A 381 15.74 -8.89 2.05
N ARG A 382 15.30 -10.09 1.61
CA ARG A 382 15.13 -10.41 0.18
C ARG A 382 14.09 -9.50 -0.49
N LEU A 383 12.96 -9.28 0.20
CA LEU A 383 11.89 -8.41 -0.29
C LEU A 383 12.36 -6.96 -0.41
N ARG A 384 13.10 -6.44 0.57
CA ARG A 384 13.77 -5.13 0.52
C ARG A 384 14.76 -5.05 -0.64
N ALA A 385 15.64 -6.04 -0.78
CA ALA A 385 16.63 -6.08 -1.86
C ALA A 385 15.94 -5.98 -3.24
N ARG A 386 14.79 -6.65 -3.40
CA ARG A 386 14.04 -6.65 -4.66
C ARG A 386 13.26 -5.36 -4.89
N GLU A 387 12.38 -5.00 -3.96
CA GLU A 387 11.35 -3.98 -4.16
C GLU A 387 11.89 -2.57 -3.87
N GLN A 388 12.76 -2.45 -2.86
CA GLN A 388 13.34 -1.18 -2.46
C GLN A 388 14.67 -0.92 -3.18
N GLN A 389 15.69 -1.74 -2.90
CA GLN A 389 17.05 -1.52 -3.41
C GLN A 389 17.21 -1.86 -4.89
N GLY A 390 16.31 -2.67 -5.44
CA GLY A 390 16.19 -2.93 -6.88
C GLY A 390 15.30 -1.91 -7.56
N ARG A 391 13.98 -2.07 -7.42
CA ARG A 391 12.99 -1.32 -8.22
C ARG A 391 12.88 0.15 -7.83
N SER A 392 12.75 0.45 -6.53
CA SER A 392 12.58 1.84 -6.05
C SER A 392 13.84 2.66 -6.28
N LEU A 393 15.00 2.11 -5.94
CA LEU A 393 16.29 2.78 -6.10
C LEU A 393 16.58 3.12 -7.58
N ARG A 394 16.18 2.26 -8.52
CA ARG A 394 16.32 2.54 -9.97
C ARG A 394 15.56 3.77 -10.43
N VAL A 395 14.45 4.12 -9.77
CA VAL A 395 13.73 5.36 -10.04
C VAL A 395 14.43 6.56 -9.40
N LEU A 396 14.89 6.41 -8.15
CA LEU A 396 15.61 7.46 -7.43
C LEU A 396 16.90 7.91 -8.12
N ILE A 397 17.71 6.97 -8.63
CA ILE A 397 18.96 7.32 -9.34
C ILE A 397 18.72 7.92 -10.73
N ASN A 398 17.46 7.96 -11.19
CA ASN A 398 17.01 8.63 -12.40
C ASN A 398 16.05 9.78 -12.04
N PRO A 399 16.53 10.81 -11.32
CA PRO A 399 15.71 11.93 -10.90
C PRO A 399 15.25 12.75 -12.12
N ILE A 400 14.12 13.44 -11.97
CA ILE A 400 13.55 14.26 -13.05
C ILE A 400 14.14 15.68 -13.10
N ASP A 401 14.87 16.11 -12.08
CA ASP A 401 15.36 17.48 -11.89
C ASP A 401 16.10 18.02 -13.11
N LYS A 402 17.13 17.30 -13.56
CA LYS A 402 17.89 17.65 -14.77
C LYS A 402 17.03 17.70 -16.03
N SER A 403 16.00 16.85 -16.12
CA SER A 403 15.08 16.82 -17.26
C SER A 403 14.16 18.03 -17.26
N VAL A 404 13.68 18.43 -16.08
CA VAL A 404 12.84 19.61 -15.86
C VAL A 404 13.64 20.89 -16.09
N GLU A 405 14.83 21.03 -15.50
CA GLU A 405 15.73 22.17 -15.73
C GLU A 405 16.05 22.36 -17.22
N ALA A 406 16.48 21.29 -17.90
CA ALA A 406 16.77 21.33 -19.34
C ALA A 406 15.53 21.69 -20.18
N SER A 407 14.33 21.31 -19.74
CA SER A 407 13.08 21.67 -20.42
C SER A 407 12.74 23.16 -20.30
N TYR A 408 13.08 23.80 -19.18
CA TYR A 408 12.88 25.23 -19.01
C TYR A 408 13.86 26.03 -19.86
N SER A 409 15.11 25.60 -19.96
CA SER A 409 16.08 26.17 -20.92
C SER A 409 15.62 26.02 -22.37
N TYR A 410 14.86 24.96 -22.66
CA TYR A 410 14.29 24.69 -23.98
C TYR A 410 13.10 25.60 -24.34
N ALA A 411 12.28 26.04 -23.38
CA ALA A 411 11.17 26.95 -23.64
C ALA A 411 11.61 28.28 -24.28
N LEU A 412 12.90 28.64 -24.19
CA LEU A 412 13.48 29.81 -24.86
C LEU A 412 13.86 29.59 -26.34
N LEU A 413 13.90 28.34 -26.84
CA LEU A 413 14.41 28.02 -28.18
C LEU A 413 13.42 27.13 -28.97
N ASN A 414 12.46 27.77 -29.65
CA ASN A 414 11.39 27.14 -30.44
C ASN A 414 11.85 26.07 -31.46
N HIS A 415 13.10 26.10 -31.92
CA HIS A 415 13.61 25.22 -32.98
C HIS A 415 13.78 23.75 -32.59
N CYS A 416 13.68 23.40 -31.30
CA CYS A 416 13.89 22.02 -30.86
C CYS A 416 12.59 21.22 -30.66
N TYR A 417 11.40 21.81 -30.84
CA TYR A 417 10.12 21.12 -30.61
C TYR A 417 9.94 19.89 -31.46
N GLU A 418 10.22 20.00 -32.76
CA GLU A 418 10.14 18.86 -33.66
C GLU A 418 11.01 17.69 -33.21
N LYS A 419 12.18 17.96 -32.63
CA LYS A 419 13.08 16.91 -32.11
C LYS A 419 12.46 16.20 -30.90
N TYR A 420 11.90 16.95 -29.95
CA TYR A 420 11.33 16.37 -28.73
C TYR A 420 10.02 15.64 -28.99
N ILE A 421 9.13 16.20 -29.80
CA ILE A 421 7.88 15.50 -30.17
C ILE A 421 8.18 14.21 -30.92
N LYS A 422 9.12 14.22 -31.89
CA LYS A 422 9.56 12.99 -32.58
C LYS A 422 10.14 11.96 -31.62
N ARG A 423 10.94 12.40 -30.63
CA ARG A 423 11.51 11.50 -29.61
C ARG A 423 10.44 10.91 -28.68
N LEU A 424 9.47 11.72 -28.24
CA LEU A 424 8.35 11.24 -27.42
C LEU A 424 7.47 10.26 -28.19
N MET A 425 7.07 10.61 -29.43
CA MET A 425 6.25 9.77 -30.30
C MET A 425 6.91 8.42 -30.58
N LYS A 426 8.20 8.42 -30.96
CA LYS A 426 8.96 7.17 -31.16
C LYS A 426 8.90 6.27 -29.92
N ARG A 427 9.03 6.86 -28.73
CA ARG A 427 8.99 6.10 -27.48
C ARG A 427 7.59 5.56 -27.18
N LEU A 428 6.55 6.35 -27.43
CA LEU A 428 5.15 5.90 -27.31
C LEU A 428 4.88 4.71 -28.22
N GLU A 429 5.34 4.77 -29.47
CA GLU A 429 5.22 3.66 -30.44
C GLU A 429 6.00 2.42 -29.98
N GLU A 430 7.22 2.57 -29.48
CA GLU A 430 8.03 1.48 -28.94
C GLU A 430 7.37 0.82 -27.73
N THR A 431 6.86 1.62 -26.78
CA THR A 431 6.10 1.13 -25.62
C THR A 431 4.83 0.42 -26.04
N ARG A 432 4.06 0.99 -26.98
CA ARG A 432 2.85 0.36 -27.55
C ARG A 432 3.18 -1.01 -28.14
N LYS A 433 4.16 -1.07 -29.05
CA LYS A 433 4.60 -2.32 -29.69
C LYS A 433 5.00 -3.37 -28.67
N HIS A 434 5.74 -2.97 -27.63
CA HIS A 434 6.17 -3.89 -26.58
C HIS A 434 5.00 -4.45 -25.75
N LEU A 435 4.07 -3.59 -25.33
CA LEU A 435 2.90 -4.02 -24.53
C LEU A 435 1.94 -4.87 -25.37
N GLU A 436 1.62 -4.46 -26.59
CA GLU A 436 0.69 -5.17 -27.48
C GLU A 436 1.26 -6.51 -27.98
N ALA A 437 2.58 -6.66 -28.04
CA ALA A 437 3.23 -7.94 -28.36
C ALA A 437 3.11 -8.97 -27.22
N ASN A 438 2.74 -8.56 -26.00
CA ASN A 438 2.61 -9.48 -24.89
C ASN A 438 1.34 -10.35 -25.05
N SER A 439 1.52 -11.68 -25.03
CA SER A 439 0.42 -12.65 -25.13
C SER A 439 -0.58 -12.58 -23.99
N GLU A 440 -0.25 -11.96 -22.87
CA GLU A 440 -1.12 -11.76 -21.71
C GLU A 440 -1.64 -10.31 -21.61
N TRP A 441 -1.41 -9.47 -22.62
CA TRP A 441 -1.94 -8.10 -22.64
C TRP A 441 -3.48 -8.10 -22.53
N PRO A 442 -4.07 -7.48 -21.48
CA PRO A 442 -5.51 -7.57 -21.25
C PRO A 442 -6.35 -6.76 -22.25
N HIS A 443 -5.75 -5.85 -23.01
CA HIS A 443 -6.46 -4.94 -23.92
C HIS A 443 -6.31 -5.31 -25.40
N LYS A 444 -6.00 -6.56 -25.73
CA LYS A 444 -5.81 -7.04 -27.12
C LYS A 444 -7.00 -6.77 -28.05
N SER A 445 -8.22 -6.73 -27.51
CA SER A 445 -9.44 -6.46 -28.27
C SER A 445 -9.55 -5.02 -28.77
N ARG A 446 -8.74 -4.10 -28.22
CA ARG A 446 -8.72 -2.68 -28.59
C ARG A 446 -7.26 -2.20 -28.75
N PRO A 447 -6.64 -2.48 -29.92
CA PRO A 447 -5.31 -1.95 -30.22
C PRO A 447 -5.34 -0.42 -30.27
N ILE A 448 -4.25 0.22 -29.84
CA ILE A 448 -4.12 1.68 -29.85
C ILE A 448 -3.61 2.14 -31.21
N THR A 449 -4.26 3.16 -31.76
CA THR A 449 -3.92 3.74 -33.06
C THR A 449 -2.84 4.82 -32.95
N ASP A 450 -2.12 5.06 -34.05
CA ASP A 450 -1.13 6.14 -34.10
C ASP A 450 -1.80 7.53 -33.92
N ASN A 451 -3.04 7.68 -34.39
CA ASN A 451 -3.85 8.88 -34.18
C ASN A 451 -4.13 9.14 -32.69
N GLU A 452 -4.40 8.09 -31.90
CA GLU A 452 -4.59 8.23 -30.45
C GLU A 452 -3.30 8.67 -29.74
N LEU A 453 -2.13 8.15 -30.14
CA LEU A 453 -0.82 8.58 -29.62
C LEU A 453 -0.52 10.03 -29.99
N GLN A 454 -0.79 10.39 -31.25
CA GLN A 454 -0.58 11.73 -31.78
C GLN A 454 -1.49 12.74 -31.08
N PHE A 455 -2.76 12.39 -30.88
CA PHE A 455 -3.72 13.21 -30.14
C PHE A 455 -3.21 13.53 -28.74
N ALA A 456 -2.86 12.52 -27.94
CA ALA A 456 -2.36 12.72 -26.58
C ALA A 456 -1.14 13.67 -26.53
N SER A 457 -0.21 13.51 -27.47
CA SER A 457 1.03 14.30 -27.52
C SER A 457 0.82 15.72 -28.04
N ASN A 458 -0.13 15.94 -28.95
CA ASN A 458 -0.44 17.26 -29.51
C ASN A 458 -1.33 18.10 -28.59
N CYS A 459 -1.99 17.48 -27.62
CA CYS A 459 -2.85 18.19 -26.68
C CYS A 459 -2.07 18.90 -25.57
N ILE A 460 -0.76 18.70 -25.43
CA ILE A 460 0.03 19.34 -24.37
C ILE A 460 0.99 20.39 -24.93
N ALA A 461 1.39 21.33 -24.08
CA ALA A 461 2.25 22.44 -24.45
C ALA A 461 3.67 21.97 -24.83
N PRO A 462 4.39 22.70 -25.71
CA PRO A 462 5.74 22.34 -26.15
C PRO A 462 6.73 22.07 -25.02
N HIS A 463 6.69 22.85 -23.94
CA HIS A 463 7.56 22.64 -22.78
C HIS A 463 7.28 21.30 -22.08
N SER A 464 6.00 20.91 -21.96
CA SER A 464 5.59 19.63 -21.39
C SER A 464 6.03 18.46 -22.27
N VAL A 465 5.92 18.59 -23.60
CA VAL A 465 6.48 17.60 -24.54
C VAL A 465 7.98 17.39 -24.31
N ALA A 466 8.74 18.48 -24.15
CA ALA A 466 10.17 18.38 -23.85
C ALA A 466 10.44 17.69 -22.50
N GLN A 467 9.69 18.04 -21.45
CA GLN A 467 9.81 17.36 -20.15
C GLN A 467 9.57 15.86 -20.26
N LEU A 468 8.49 15.43 -20.92
CA LEU A 468 8.17 14.02 -21.08
C LEU A 468 9.18 13.30 -21.98
N SER A 469 9.66 13.98 -23.02
CA SER A 469 10.71 13.45 -23.90
C SER A 469 12.06 13.30 -23.20
N LEU A 470 12.40 14.20 -22.28
CA LEU A 470 13.67 14.19 -21.55
C LEU A 470 13.64 13.26 -20.35
N ALA A 471 12.49 13.13 -19.69
CA ALA A 471 12.26 12.11 -18.68
C ALA A 471 12.50 10.72 -19.28
N ASN A 472 13.09 9.81 -18.50
CA ASN A 472 13.30 8.44 -18.94
C ASN A 472 11.95 7.69 -19.01
N PRO A 473 11.81 6.65 -19.86
CA PRO A 473 10.74 5.67 -19.69
C PRO A 473 10.90 4.94 -18.36
N TRP A 474 9.88 4.16 -18.00
CA TRP A 474 10.00 3.25 -16.88
C TRP A 474 11.16 2.26 -17.13
N PRO A 475 11.99 1.96 -16.11
CA PRO A 475 13.01 0.92 -16.19
C PRO A 475 12.34 -0.47 -16.14
N THR A 476 11.57 -0.81 -17.18
CA THR A 476 10.70 -1.99 -17.22
C THR A 476 11.47 -3.29 -17.05
N ARG A 477 12.73 -3.36 -17.51
CA ARG A 477 13.60 -4.52 -17.32
C ARG A 477 13.86 -4.77 -15.83
N GLU A 478 14.26 -3.77 -15.07
CA GLU A 478 14.54 -3.85 -13.63
C GLU A 478 13.25 -3.99 -12.81
N MET A 479 12.16 -3.38 -13.27
CA MET A 479 10.83 -3.54 -12.69
C MET A 479 10.26 -4.94 -12.92
N SER A 480 10.58 -5.60 -14.03
CA SER A 480 10.25 -7.00 -14.32
C SER A 480 11.27 -7.97 -13.71
N GLY A 481 11.02 -9.28 -13.80
CA GLY A 481 11.93 -10.34 -13.38
C GLY A 481 11.49 -11.06 -12.11
N VAL A 482 12.36 -11.93 -11.58
CA VAL A 482 12.06 -12.88 -10.50
C VAL A 482 11.43 -12.18 -9.29
N GLU A 483 10.33 -12.76 -8.81
CA GLU A 483 9.59 -12.29 -7.65
C GLU A 483 10.08 -12.97 -6.37
N VAL A 484 9.97 -12.28 -5.24
CA VAL A 484 10.12 -12.91 -3.93
C VAL A 484 8.77 -13.52 -3.56
N LEU A 485 8.68 -14.84 -3.52
CA LEU A 485 7.47 -15.58 -3.19
C LEU A 485 7.51 -16.01 -1.72
N VAL A 486 6.36 -15.92 -1.03
CA VAL A 486 6.27 -16.38 0.37
C VAL A 486 6.38 -17.90 0.41
N GLU A 487 5.77 -18.59 -0.55
CA GLU A 487 5.76 -20.05 -0.66
C GLU A 487 7.17 -20.68 -0.68
N ASP A 488 8.16 -19.98 -1.26
CA ASP A 488 9.55 -20.48 -1.34
C ASP A 488 10.22 -20.67 0.03
N ILE A 489 9.77 -19.91 1.05
CA ILE A 489 10.36 -19.93 2.41
C ILE A 489 9.36 -20.45 3.44
N PHE A 490 8.10 -20.08 3.27
CA PHE A 490 6.99 -20.43 4.15
C PHE A 490 5.88 -21.11 3.34
N PRO A 491 6.12 -22.35 2.88
CA PRO A 491 5.11 -23.09 2.14
C PRO A 491 3.90 -23.38 3.04
N TYR A 492 2.70 -23.29 2.48
CA TYR A 492 1.47 -23.58 3.20
C TYR A 492 0.36 -24.02 2.22
N ASP A 493 -0.16 -25.23 2.44
CA ASP A 493 -1.33 -25.70 1.70
C ASP A 493 -2.56 -24.90 2.13
N LEU A 494 -3.05 -24.06 1.22
CA LEU A 494 -4.22 -23.21 1.43
C LEU A 494 -5.51 -24.01 1.67
N LYS A 495 -5.52 -25.33 1.47
CA LYS A 495 -6.63 -26.22 1.88
C LYS A 495 -6.63 -26.53 3.37
N ASN A 496 -5.52 -26.31 4.07
CA ASN A 496 -5.40 -26.55 5.51
C ASN A 496 -5.95 -25.40 6.37
N VAL A 497 -6.62 -24.41 5.76
CA VAL A 497 -7.31 -23.36 6.51
C VAL A 497 -8.50 -23.94 7.26
N LEU A 498 -8.71 -23.44 8.47
CA LEU A 498 -9.85 -23.81 9.30
C LEU A 498 -11.15 -23.24 8.73
N PRO A 499 -12.29 -23.90 8.96
CA PRO A 499 -13.58 -23.42 8.51
C PRO A 499 -13.86 -22.00 9.01
N ILE A 500 -14.44 -21.18 8.13
CA ILE A 500 -14.95 -19.86 8.53
C ILE A 500 -16.10 -20.08 9.53
N PRO A 501 -16.11 -19.38 10.68
CA PRO A 501 -17.19 -19.50 11.64
C PRO A 501 -18.54 -19.20 11.00
N THR A 502 -19.46 -20.17 11.03
CA THR A 502 -20.85 -19.93 10.65
C THR A 502 -21.50 -19.03 11.70
N VAL A 503 -21.99 -17.87 11.27
CA VAL A 503 -22.80 -17.02 12.13
C VAL A 503 -24.17 -17.68 12.29
N THR A 504 -24.40 -18.36 13.41
CA THR A 504 -25.77 -18.64 13.87
C THR A 504 -26.38 -17.29 14.23
N TYR A 505 -27.27 -16.79 13.38
CA TYR A 505 -28.18 -15.71 13.78
C TYR A 505 -29.03 -16.26 14.92
N LEU A 506 -28.78 -15.80 16.15
CA LEU A 506 -29.81 -15.84 17.18
C LEU A 506 -30.90 -14.89 16.71
N SER A 507 -31.92 -15.46 16.07
CA SER A 507 -33.20 -14.79 15.83
C SER A 507 -33.80 -14.43 17.18
N HIS A 508 -33.54 -13.22 17.66
CA HIS A 508 -34.28 -12.67 18.79
C HIS A 508 -35.57 -12.02 18.24
N CYS A 509 -36.68 -12.69 18.54
CA CYS A 509 -38.03 -12.15 18.53
C CYS A 509 -38.16 -10.96 19.47
#